data_AF-A0A5C5VDC6-F1
#
_entry.id   AF-A0A5C5VDC6-F1
#
_cell.length_a   1.000
_cell.length_b   1.000
_cell.length_c   1.000
_cell.angle_alpha   90.00
_cell.angle_beta   90.00
_cell.angle_gamma   90.00
#
_symmetry.space_group_name_H-M   'P 1'
#
loop_
_entity.id
_entity.type
_entity.pdbx_description
1 polymer ?
#
loop_
_entity_poly.entity_id
_entity_poly.type
_entity_poly.pdbx_seq_one_letter_code
_entity_poly.pdbx_strand_id
1 'polypeptide(L)'
;MGLLVRDSGNCLQTLSEEDVLACQLSSMLSILDADGLSNQEIEICLLASRVDSATKKPSVETLFHAVLLSLPGIKCIGHARRVAANQFLCSPMAEKAGQIFVGNTALGGPTHLTDKNVSRIANRTDEHYRQRALHL
;
A
#
# COMPACT_ATOMS: atom_id res chain seq x y z
N MET A 1 -21.05 -3.75 10.60
CA MET A 1 -19.93 -4.54 10.05
C MET A 1 -18.64 -3.91 10.55
N GLY A 2 -17.71 -4.68 11.11
CA GLY A 2 -16.43 -4.19 11.63
C GLY A 2 -15.25 -4.65 10.78
N LEU A 3 -14.09 -4.00 10.95
CA LEU A 3 -12.81 -4.46 10.40
C LEU A 3 -11.79 -4.66 11.53
N LEU A 4 -10.92 -5.66 11.36
CA LEU A 4 -9.78 -5.89 12.24
C LEU A 4 -8.55 -5.25 11.61
N VAL A 5 -7.85 -4.42 12.38
CA VAL A 5 -6.64 -3.73 11.94
C VAL A 5 -5.57 -3.78 13.01
N ARG A 6 -4.33 -3.65 12.56
CA ARG A 6 -3.20 -3.44 13.44
C ARG A 6 -3.26 -2.04 14.06
N ASP A 7 -2.86 -1.93 15.32
CA ASP A 7 -2.55 -0.64 15.93
C ASP A 7 -1.46 0.13 15.15
N SER A 8 -1.23 1.41 15.43
CA SER A 8 -0.17 2.17 14.73
C SER A 8 1.25 1.90 15.25
N GLY A 9 1.40 1.28 16.42
CA GLY A 9 2.65 1.26 17.19
C GLY A 9 3.57 0.07 16.95
N ASN A 10 3.04 -1.04 16.43
CA ASN A 10 3.79 -2.29 16.30
C ASN A 10 4.39 -2.55 14.90
N CYS A 11 5.16 -3.61 14.76
CA CYS A 11 5.66 -4.08 13.46
C CYS A 11 4.94 -5.37 13.06
N LEU A 12 4.68 -5.56 11.76
CA LEU A 12 4.08 -6.81 11.26
C LEU A 12 4.90 -8.05 11.62
N GLN A 13 6.22 -7.92 11.76
CA GLN A 13 7.12 -9.03 12.11
C GLN A 13 6.90 -9.55 13.54
N THR A 14 6.45 -8.69 14.45
CA THR A 14 6.28 -9.01 15.88
C THR A 14 4.83 -8.95 16.33
N LEU A 15 3.90 -8.99 15.38
CA LEU A 15 2.48 -8.78 15.64
C LEU A 15 1.89 -9.91 16.52
N SER A 16 1.20 -9.54 17.59
CA SER A 16 0.40 -10.46 18.41
C SER A 16 -1.10 -10.17 18.28
N GLU A 17 -1.93 -11.02 18.90
CA GLU A 17 -3.39 -10.82 18.91
C GLU A 17 -3.82 -9.53 19.64
N GLU A 18 -3.04 -9.07 20.64
CA GLU A 18 -3.36 -7.86 21.42
C GLU A 18 -3.09 -6.55 20.65
N ASP A 19 -2.32 -6.65 19.56
CA ASP A 19 -2.00 -5.55 18.66
C ASP A 19 -3.03 -5.38 17.53
N VAL A 20 -4.03 -6.27 17.48
CA VAL A 20 -5.15 -6.23 16.54
C VAL A 20 -6.38 -5.68 17.24
N LEU A 21 -6.96 -4.64 16.68
CA LEU A 21 -8.13 -3.96 17.21
C LEU A 21 -9.27 -3.95 16.20
N ALA A 22 -10.49 -3.89 16.73
CA ALA A 22 -11.70 -3.81 15.92
C ALA A 22 -12.16 -2.35 15.75
N CYS A 23 -12.42 -1.96 14.50
CA CYS A 23 -12.97 -0.66 14.12
C CYS A 23 -14.33 -0.82 13.44
N GLN A 24 -15.15 0.22 13.55
CA GLN A 24 -16.42 0.34 12.84
C GLN A 24 -16.16 0.80 11.40
N LEU A 25 -16.53 -0.04 10.43
CA LEU A 25 -16.27 0.23 9.02
C LEU A 25 -16.97 1.50 8.52
N SER A 26 -18.23 1.70 8.93
CA SER A 26 -19.02 2.88 8.57
C SER A 26 -18.35 4.18 9.01
N SER A 27 -17.84 4.22 10.25
CA SER A 27 -17.18 5.40 10.81
C SER A 27 -15.90 5.74 10.05
N MET A 28 -15.14 4.72 9.59
CA MET A 28 -13.95 4.92 8.76
C MET A 28 -14.27 5.48 7.39
N LEU A 29 -15.32 4.97 6.74
CA LEU A 29 -15.75 5.48 5.44
C LEU A 29 -16.23 6.93 5.53
N SER A 30 -16.96 7.28 6.59
CA SER A 30 -17.39 8.68 6.81
C SER A 30 -16.24 9.68 6.97
N ILE A 31 -15.07 9.26 7.45
CA ILE A 31 -13.87 10.12 7.53
C ILE A 31 -13.36 10.46 6.12
N LEU A 32 -13.44 9.52 5.18
CA LEU A 32 -12.99 9.70 3.80
C LEU A 32 -13.96 10.54 2.96
N ASP A 33 -15.25 10.49 3.29
CA ASP A 33 -16.28 11.29 2.65
C ASP A 33 -16.30 12.75 3.14
N ALA A 34 -15.58 13.06 4.23
CA ALA A 34 -15.54 14.38 4.82
C ALA A 34 -14.45 15.26 4.20
N ASP A 35 -14.83 16.44 3.72
CA ASP A 35 -13.91 17.43 3.19
C ASP A 35 -13.25 18.28 4.30
N GLY A 36 -11.98 18.65 4.09
CA GLY A 36 -11.32 19.70 4.88
C GLY A 36 -10.95 19.33 6.32
N LEU A 37 -11.00 18.06 6.71
CA LEU A 37 -10.56 17.62 8.04
C LEU A 37 -9.07 17.92 8.26
N SER A 38 -8.77 18.53 9.41
CA SER A 38 -7.42 18.66 9.92
C SER A 38 -6.87 17.32 10.43
N ASN A 39 -5.55 17.22 10.57
CA ASN A 39 -4.91 16.04 11.16
C ASN A 39 -5.47 15.71 12.56
N GLN A 40 -5.77 16.73 13.37
CA GLN A 40 -6.31 16.54 14.72
C GLN A 40 -7.73 15.96 14.67
N GLU A 41 -8.58 16.44 13.76
CA GLU A 41 -9.93 15.91 13.57
C GLU A 41 -9.90 14.47 13.06
N ILE A 42 -9.00 14.15 12.11
CA ILE A 42 -8.78 12.77 11.66
C ILE A 42 -8.40 11.87 12.84
N GLU A 43 -7.49 12.33 13.71
CA GLU A 43 -7.13 11.56 14.90
C GLU A 43 -8.31 11.32 15.85
N ILE A 44 -9.13 12.34 16.10
CA ILE A 44 -10.34 12.22 16.92
C ILE A 44 -11.29 11.19 16.31
N CYS A 45 -11.56 11.28 15.01
CA CYS A 45 -12.44 10.33 14.33
C CYS A 45 -11.89 8.91 14.31
N LEU A 46 -10.58 8.73 14.09
CA LEU A 46 -9.92 7.43 14.19
C LEU A 46 -10.03 6.85 15.61
N LEU A 47 -9.91 7.68 16.65
CA LEU A 47 -10.12 7.20 18.01
C LEU A 47 -11.57 6.79 18.26
N ALA A 48 -12.53 7.59 17.78
CA ALA A 48 -13.97 7.33 17.91
C ALA A 48 -14.45 6.09 17.12
N SER A 49 -13.69 5.68 16.09
CA SER A 49 -14.04 4.53 15.25
C SER A 49 -13.88 3.16 15.93
N ARG A 50 -13.20 3.10 17.08
CA ARG A 50 -12.90 1.83 17.75
C ARG A 50 -14.16 1.20 18.32
N VAL A 51 -14.25 -0.12 18.23
CA VAL A 51 -15.32 -0.88 18.89
C VAL A 51 -15.11 -0.89 20.41
N ASP A 52 -13.85 -1.04 20.84
CA ASP A 52 -13.45 -0.90 22.24
C ASP A 52 -12.68 0.42 22.43
N SER A 53 -13.24 1.32 23.22
CA SER A 53 -12.65 2.63 23.50
C SER A 53 -11.36 2.54 24.33
N ALA A 54 -11.09 1.43 25.02
CA ALA A 54 -9.85 1.22 25.76
C ALA A 54 -8.65 0.84 24.86
N THR A 55 -8.90 0.44 23.61
CA THR A 55 -7.83 0.04 22.68
C THR A 55 -7.05 1.24 22.13
N LYS A 56 -5.84 0.97 21.60
CA LYS A 56 -4.97 1.98 20.99
C LYS A 56 -5.60 2.57 19.72
N LYS A 57 -5.08 3.71 19.26
CA LYS A 57 -5.50 4.31 17.98
C LYS A 57 -5.14 3.39 16.79
N PRO A 58 -6.05 3.18 15.82
CA PRO A 58 -5.68 2.55 14.54
C PRO A 58 -4.68 3.42 13.75
N SER A 59 -3.93 2.78 12.85
CA SER A 59 -3.11 3.51 11.86
C SER A 59 -4.00 4.35 10.93
N VAL A 60 -3.50 5.50 10.46
CA VAL A 60 -4.18 6.32 9.43
C VAL A 60 -4.36 5.53 8.13
N GLU A 61 -3.43 4.62 7.81
CA GLU A 61 -3.53 3.73 6.65
C GLU A 61 -4.77 2.81 6.70
N THR A 62 -5.40 2.66 7.88
CA THR A 62 -6.67 1.93 8.05
C THR A 62 -7.79 2.50 7.20
N LEU A 63 -7.77 3.80 6.90
CA LEU A 63 -8.76 4.41 6.01
C LEU A 63 -8.70 3.76 4.61
N PHE A 64 -7.51 3.50 4.06
CA PHE A 64 -7.37 2.78 2.80
C PHE A 64 -7.85 1.33 2.90
N HIS A 65 -7.64 0.68 4.05
CA HIS A 65 -8.15 -0.67 4.27
C HIS A 65 -9.69 -0.69 4.27
N ALA A 66 -10.32 0.31 4.88
CA ALA A 66 -11.79 0.41 4.92
C ALA A 66 -12.38 0.51 3.50
N VAL A 67 -11.81 1.35 2.63
CA VAL A 67 -12.25 1.48 1.23
C VAL A 67 -12.16 0.15 0.51
N LEU A 68 -11.00 -0.49 0.54
CA LEU A 68 -10.76 -1.71 -0.20
C LEU A 68 -11.54 -2.90 0.36
N LEU A 69 -11.78 -2.98 1.68
CA LEU A 69 -12.65 -3.99 2.30
C LEU A 69 -14.12 -3.76 2.00
N SER A 70 -14.53 -2.53 1.64
CA SER A 70 -15.89 -2.27 1.18
C SER A 70 -16.18 -2.84 -0.21
N LEU A 71 -15.14 -3.19 -0.97
CA LEU A 71 -15.30 -3.76 -2.31
C LEU A 71 -15.78 -5.21 -2.28
N PRO A 72 -16.66 -5.64 -3.20
CA PRO A 72 -17.17 -7.01 -3.25
C PRO A 72 -16.04 -8.05 -3.37
N GLY A 73 -16.10 -9.07 -2.50
CA GLY A 73 -15.19 -10.21 -2.55
C GLY A 73 -13.84 -10.01 -1.84
N ILE A 74 -13.54 -8.79 -1.36
CA ILE A 74 -12.31 -8.53 -0.59
C ILE A 74 -12.54 -8.89 0.88
N LYS A 75 -11.66 -9.76 1.41
CA LYS A 75 -11.75 -10.25 2.81
C LYS A 75 -10.54 -9.87 3.66
N CYS A 76 -9.41 -9.56 3.03
CA CYS A 76 -8.18 -9.17 3.71
C CYS A 76 -7.37 -8.23 2.82
N ILE A 77 -6.54 -7.40 3.45
CA ILE A 77 -5.65 -6.45 2.79
C ILE A 77 -4.32 -6.44 3.55
N GLY A 78 -3.23 -6.40 2.79
CA GLY A 78 -1.91 -6.06 3.31
C GLY A 78 -1.44 -4.72 2.73
N HIS A 79 -0.94 -3.84 3.59
CA HIS A 79 -0.24 -2.63 3.19
C HIS A 79 1.25 -2.76 3.55
N ALA A 80 2.13 -2.41 2.61
CA ALA A 80 3.57 -2.44 2.82
C ALA A 80 4.28 -1.38 1.98
N ARG A 81 5.26 -0.69 2.59
CA ARG A 81 6.14 0.26 1.91
C ARG A 81 7.39 -0.44 1.38
N ARG A 82 7.22 -1.32 0.38
CA ARG A 82 8.32 -2.07 -0.24
C ARG A 82 9.24 -1.12 -1.01
N VAL A 83 10.53 -1.08 -0.64
CA VAL A 83 11.54 -0.22 -1.29
C VAL A 83 11.57 -0.43 -2.81
N ALA A 84 11.56 -1.68 -3.28
CA ALA A 84 11.55 -1.98 -4.71
C ALA A 84 10.31 -1.43 -5.44
N ALA A 85 9.14 -1.46 -4.80
CA ALA A 85 7.92 -0.89 -5.37
C ALA A 85 8.03 0.64 -5.46
N ASN A 86 8.53 1.30 -4.41
CA ASN A 86 8.73 2.75 -4.41
C ASN A 86 9.77 3.18 -5.46
N GLN A 87 10.90 2.47 -5.57
CA GLN A 87 11.92 2.74 -6.59
C GLN A 87 11.34 2.66 -8.01
N PHE A 88 10.53 1.63 -8.27
CA PHE A 88 9.87 1.47 -9.56
C PHE A 88 8.85 2.58 -9.83
N LEU A 89 7.96 2.85 -8.88
CA LEU A 89 6.90 3.86 -9.01
C LEU A 89 7.42 5.30 -9.08
N CYS A 90 8.59 5.57 -8.48
CA CYS A 90 9.26 6.87 -8.58
C CYS A 90 10.19 6.98 -9.80
N SER A 91 10.30 5.95 -10.63
CA SER A 91 11.12 6.00 -11.84
C SER A 91 10.44 6.83 -12.94
N PRO A 92 11.21 7.48 -13.84
CA PRO A 92 10.62 8.15 -15.02
C PRO A 92 9.83 7.23 -15.94
N MET A 93 9.94 5.91 -15.77
CA MET A 93 9.26 4.90 -16.59
C MET A 93 8.04 4.29 -15.90
N ALA A 94 7.65 4.77 -14.71
CA ALA A 94 6.59 4.18 -13.90
C ALA A 94 5.26 4.04 -14.67
N GLU A 95 4.84 5.09 -15.39
CA GLU A 95 3.60 5.06 -16.17
C GLU A 95 3.63 3.99 -17.26
N LYS A 96 4.66 4.01 -18.11
CA LYS A 96 4.82 3.03 -19.20
C LYS A 96 4.88 1.60 -18.65
N ALA A 97 5.64 1.40 -17.59
CA ALA A 97 5.83 0.08 -17.01
C ALA A 97 4.54 -0.41 -16.32
N GLY A 98 3.75 0.47 -15.71
CA GLY A 98 2.42 0.19 -15.18
C GLY A 98 1.44 -0.24 -16.28
N GLN A 99 1.38 0.48 -17.40
CA GLN A 99 0.52 0.12 -18.54
C GLN A 99 0.87 -1.26 -19.11
N ILE A 100 2.17 -1.56 -19.27
CA ILE A 100 2.64 -2.88 -19.71
C ILE A 100 2.21 -3.96 -18.71
N PHE A 101 2.38 -3.72 -17.42
CA PHE A 101 2.05 -4.70 -16.38
C PHE A 101 0.55 -5.02 -16.35
N VAL A 102 -0.31 -4.00 -16.42
CA VAL A 102 -1.77 -4.16 -16.49
C VAL A 102 -2.18 -4.94 -17.74
N GLY A 103 -1.66 -4.56 -18.91
CA GLY A 103 -1.94 -5.27 -20.17
C GLY A 103 -1.52 -6.73 -20.12
N ASN A 104 -0.36 -7.02 -19.53
CA ASN A 104 0.13 -8.38 -19.40
C ASN A 104 -0.71 -9.23 -18.43
N THR A 105 -1.20 -8.62 -17.34
CA THR A 105 -2.07 -9.29 -16.37
C THR A 105 -3.36 -9.79 -17.04
N ALA A 106 -3.92 -9.03 -17.98
CA ALA A 106 -5.07 -9.46 -18.78
C ALA A 106 -4.76 -10.64 -19.73
N LEU A 107 -3.49 -10.90 -20.02
CA LEU A 107 -3.00 -11.93 -20.95
C LEU A 107 -2.38 -13.15 -20.25
N GLY A 108 -2.62 -13.32 -18.94
CA GLY A 108 -2.06 -14.44 -18.16
C GLY A 108 -0.85 -14.08 -17.30
N GLY A 109 -0.46 -12.81 -17.28
CA GLY A 109 0.58 -12.27 -16.40
C GLY A 109 1.97 -12.22 -17.02
N PRO A 110 2.91 -11.52 -16.38
CA PRO A 110 4.24 -11.33 -16.92
C PRO A 110 5.12 -12.57 -16.90
N THR A 111 5.74 -12.85 -18.05
CA THR A 111 6.93 -13.70 -18.11
C THR A 111 8.14 -12.87 -17.69
N HIS A 112 8.64 -13.13 -16.49
CA HIS A 112 9.77 -12.39 -15.93
C HIS A 112 11.09 -12.80 -16.61
N LEU A 113 11.99 -11.84 -16.77
CA LEU A 113 13.37 -12.12 -17.13
C LEU A 113 14.05 -12.87 -15.99
N THR A 114 14.91 -13.82 -16.31
CA THR A 114 15.78 -14.47 -15.33
C THR A 114 16.83 -13.49 -14.81
N ASP A 115 17.32 -13.69 -13.59
CA ASP A 115 18.37 -12.84 -13.00
C ASP A 115 19.63 -12.74 -13.89
N LYS A 116 19.97 -13.85 -14.56
CA LYS A 116 21.05 -13.89 -15.56
C LYS A 116 20.80 -12.93 -16.72
N ASN A 117 19.58 -12.90 -17.25
CA ASN A 117 19.22 -12.00 -18.35
C ASN A 117 19.16 -10.55 -17.89
N VAL A 118 18.62 -10.28 -16.70
CA VAL A 118 18.60 -8.94 -16.10
C VAL A 118 20.03 -8.43 -15.94
N SER A 119 20.91 -9.22 -15.33
CA SER A 119 22.32 -8.86 -15.12
C SER A 119 23.05 -8.61 -16.44
N ARG A 120 22.83 -9.46 -17.46
CA ARG A 120 23.44 -9.27 -18.79
C ARG A 120 23.00 -7.97 -19.46
N ILE A 121 21.73 -7.57 -19.34
CA ILE A 121 21.21 -6.32 -19.92
C ILE A 121 21.74 -5.11 -19.15
N ALA A 122 21.71 -5.16 -17.82
CA ALA A 122 22.16 -4.06 -16.96
C ALA A 122 23.65 -3.72 -17.15
N ASN A 123 24.47 -4.71 -17.54
CA ASN A 123 25.90 -4.55 -17.77
C ASN A 123 26.27 -4.34 -19.25
N ARG A 124 25.31 -4.06 -20.14
CA ARG A 124 25.58 -3.81 -21.56
C ARG A 124 26.19 -2.40 -21.72
N THR A 125 27.22 -2.27 -22.56
CA THR A 125 27.98 -1.01 -22.68
C THR A 125 27.14 0.19 -23.10
N ASP A 126 26.17 -0.02 -23.98
CA ASP A 126 25.23 1.00 -24.45
C ASP A 126 24.20 1.41 -23.36
N GLU A 127 23.82 0.50 -22.46
CA GLU A 127 22.97 0.82 -21.32
C GLU A 127 23.69 1.73 -20.32
N HIS A 128 24.96 1.46 -20.02
CA HIS A 128 25.79 2.37 -19.22
C HIS A 128 25.94 3.75 -19.87
N TYR A 129 26.10 3.79 -21.20
CA TYR A 129 26.13 5.07 -21.93
C TYR A 129 24.80 5.84 -21.78
N ARG A 130 23.67 5.14 -21.94
CA ARG A 130 22.32 5.71 -21.79
C ARG A 130 22.08 6.24 -20.38
N GLN A 131 22.47 5.49 -19.34
CA GLN A 131 22.33 5.93 -17.94
C GLN A 131 23.10 7.22 -17.67
N ARG A 132 24.36 7.31 -18.15
CA ARG A 132 25.16 8.54 -18.05
C ARG A 132 24.50 9.73 -18.75
N ALA A 133 23.97 9.53 -19.95
CA ALA A 133 23.28 10.60 -20.68
C ALA A 133 22.01 11.09 -19.97
N LEU A 134 21.37 10.22 -19.18
CA LEU A 134 20.17 10.51 -18.39
C LEU A 134 20.46 10.94 -16.95
N HIS A 135 21.73 10.99 -16.53
CA HIS A 135 22.15 11.28 -15.15
C HIS A 135 21.54 10.32 -14.11
N LEU A 136 21.47 9.04 -14.48
CA LEU A 136 21.04 7.92 -13.63
C LEU A 136 22.23 7.16 -13.06
#